data_AF-A0AB36ZXM0-F1
#
_entry.id   AF-A0AB36ZXM0-F1
#
_cell.length_a   1.000
_cell.length_b   1.000
_cell.length_c   1.000
_cell.angle_alpha   90.00
_cell.angle_beta   90.00
_cell.angle_gamma   90.00
#
_symmetry.space_group_name_H-M   'P 1'
#
loop_
_entity.id
_entity.type
_entity.pdbx_description
1 polymer ?
#
loop_
_entity_poly.entity_id
_entity_poly.type
_entity_poly.pdbx_seq_one_letter_code
_entity_poly.pdbx_strand_id
1 'polypeptide(L)'
;MNKNEFLPTTKEEMKKRGWEELDVVLISGDAYIDSPFMGIAVVGRILESIGLRVGVIGQPDINSDVDVKRLGEPKLFWGVSGGSIDSMVSNYTATKKFRNSDDYTPGGKNNKRPDRATLVYTNLIRRYFKNTVPIVLGGIEASLRRLSHYDYWSNKLRKPILFDTKADYMIYGMGEQAIIDLGNTLRDGGDPKNIRGVCYISKEPVLEYLQIPSHEECLSNKEKYIDLFKVFYDNNDPVYSKGLCQKVDSRYLIQNPPSDYLEEKEMDKIASFPYQRDVHPYHKKDGKVKCLETIKFSIMTHHGCWGECNFCAIAVHQGRTIRTRSEENIIQEAKDFTKMKDFKGIISDVGGPTANMYGYECKKKLKKGTCVDNYRCVDDKRLCKAMKVDHSRNIQLLKDIREVPGVKKAFVASGVRYDLITADKKHGYNYLKQMVNHHISGQMKVAPEHTDDEVLYHMGKPGKQTLIDFKKMYDKLNKESGKKQFLTYYLIAAHPGCKEKHMHELKQFTTHELKMNPEQAQVFTPTPGTYSAVMYYTEMDPFTKKKIFVEKDTRRKEKQKSIVIDKKYQQRRKSNGASLQS
;
A
#
# COMPACT_ATOMS: atom_id res chain seq x y z
N MET A 1 12.99 -7.22 -30.64
CA MET A 1 13.01 -7.38 -29.17
C MET A 1 12.29 -8.66 -28.81
N ASN A 2 12.95 -9.60 -28.14
CA ASN A 2 12.32 -10.84 -27.68
C ASN A 2 11.24 -10.51 -26.66
N LYS A 3 9.97 -10.69 -27.04
CA LYS A 3 8.77 -10.24 -26.32
C LYS A 3 8.50 -10.99 -25.00
N ASN A 4 9.47 -11.72 -24.42
CA ASN A 4 9.24 -12.60 -23.27
C ASN A 4 10.50 -12.89 -22.44
N GLU A 5 11.36 -11.89 -22.22
CA GLU A 5 12.53 -12.05 -21.37
C GLU A 5 12.48 -11.11 -20.16
N PHE A 6 13.04 -11.57 -19.03
CA PHE A 6 13.31 -10.74 -17.86
C PHE A 6 14.20 -9.55 -18.21
N LEU A 7 14.09 -8.44 -17.47
CA LEU A 7 15.10 -7.37 -17.51
C LEU A 7 16.46 -7.92 -17.02
N PRO A 8 17.60 -7.52 -17.61
CA PRO A 8 18.90 -8.01 -17.20
C PRO A 8 19.21 -7.79 -15.72
N THR A 9 19.75 -8.80 -15.06
CA THR A 9 20.39 -8.69 -13.74
C THR A 9 21.87 -9.10 -13.78
N THR A 10 22.37 -9.57 -14.93
CA THR A 10 23.76 -10.00 -15.15
C THR A 10 24.37 -9.36 -16.41
N LYS A 11 25.71 -9.31 -16.48
CA LYS A 11 26.42 -8.81 -17.67
C LYS A 11 26.23 -9.73 -18.87
N GLU A 12 26.10 -11.04 -18.65
CA GLU A 12 25.85 -12.01 -19.70
C GLU A 12 24.50 -11.75 -20.39
N GLU A 13 23.47 -11.38 -19.64
CA GLU A 13 22.17 -11.00 -20.20
C GLU A 13 22.25 -9.69 -20.98
N MET A 14 23.04 -8.72 -20.52
CA MET A 14 23.32 -7.50 -21.29
C MET A 14 24.02 -7.82 -22.61
N LYS A 15 25.07 -8.64 -22.59
CA LYS A 15 25.80 -9.08 -23.79
C LYS A 15 24.90 -9.81 -24.79
N LYS A 16 23.98 -10.66 -24.32
CA LYS A 16 22.98 -11.33 -25.18
C LYS A 16 22.06 -10.35 -25.90
N ARG A 17 21.81 -9.17 -25.31
CA ARG A 17 21.03 -8.08 -25.91
C ARG A 17 21.88 -7.11 -26.75
N GLY A 18 23.19 -7.33 -26.85
CA GLY A 18 24.12 -6.40 -27.49
C GLY A 18 24.31 -5.10 -26.72
N TRP A 19 24.09 -5.12 -25.39
CA TRP A 19 24.21 -3.96 -24.53
C TRP A 19 25.56 -3.99 -23.80
N GLU A 20 26.42 -3.03 -24.10
CA GLU A 20 27.67 -2.82 -23.36
C GLU A 20 27.42 -2.10 -22.02
N GLU A 21 26.32 -1.37 -21.92
CA GLU A 21 25.98 -0.48 -20.81
C GLU A 21 24.46 -0.30 -20.71
N LEU A 22 24.00 0.17 -19.55
CA LEU A 22 22.60 0.44 -19.27
C LEU A 22 22.35 1.94 -19.18
N ASP A 23 21.14 2.36 -19.54
CA ASP A 23 20.70 3.74 -19.32
C ASP A 23 20.21 3.92 -17.87
N VAL A 24 19.61 2.88 -17.30
CA VAL A 24 19.08 2.88 -15.93
C VAL A 24 19.40 1.58 -15.21
N VAL A 25 19.83 1.67 -13.96
CA VAL A 25 19.92 0.52 -13.04
C VAL A 25 18.96 0.74 -11.88
N LEU A 26 18.05 -0.22 -11.67
CA LEU A 26 17.08 -0.21 -10.58
C LEU A 26 17.56 -1.11 -9.43
N ILE A 27 17.58 -0.59 -8.20
CA ILE A 27 17.90 -1.33 -6.98
C ILE A 27 16.65 -1.48 -6.11
N SER A 28 16.40 -2.70 -5.64
CA SER A 28 15.21 -3.08 -4.86
C SER A 28 15.56 -3.76 -3.55
N GLY A 29 14.76 -3.52 -2.51
CA GLY A 29 14.77 -4.30 -1.26
C GLY A 29 14.11 -5.68 -1.36
N ASP A 30 13.45 -5.97 -2.47
CA ASP A 30 12.90 -7.30 -2.81
C ASP A 30 13.84 -8.03 -3.78
N ALA A 31 13.76 -9.36 -3.85
CA ALA A 31 14.30 -10.08 -5.01
C ALA A 31 13.69 -9.56 -6.31
N TYR A 32 14.41 -9.63 -7.43
CA TYR A 32 13.82 -9.28 -8.71
C TYR A 32 12.75 -10.32 -9.11
N ILE A 33 11.49 -9.89 -9.02
CA ILE A 33 10.30 -10.62 -9.40
C ILE A 33 9.62 -9.81 -10.48
N ASP A 34 9.49 -10.38 -11.68
CA ASP A 34 8.96 -9.67 -12.84
C ASP A 34 7.45 -9.88 -12.92
N SER A 35 6.69 -9.00 -12.26
CA SER A 35 5.24 -9.10 -12.08
C SER A 35 4.59 -7.71 -12.04
N PRO A 36 3.35 -7.55 -12.52
CA PRO A 36 2.64 -6.26 -12.43
C PRO A 36 2.29 -5.86 -10.99
N PHE A 37 2.50 -6.73 -10.01
CA PHE A 37 2.36 -6.41 -8.58
C PHE A 37 3.65 -5.89 -7.94
N MET A 38 4.76 -5.86 -8.69
CA MET A 38 6.07 -5.45 -8.19
C MET A 38 6.45 -4.09 -8.79
N GLY A 39 6.43 -3.04 -7.97
CA GLY A 39 6.63 -1.67 -8.45
C GLY A 39 7.92 -1.47 -9.26
N ILE A 40 9.02 -2.14 -8.86
CA ILE A 40 10.29 -2.11 -9.61
C ILE A 40 10.19 -2.78 -10.99
N ALA A 41 9.44 -3.87 -11.11
CA ALA A 41 9.21 -4.49 -12.41
C ALA A 41 8.35 -3.59 -13.30
N VAL A 42 7.29 -3.00 -12.77
CA VAL A 42 6.43 -2.06 -13.49
C VAL A 42 7.25 -0.87 -14.00
N VAL A 43 8.02 -0.22 -13.12
CA VAL A 43 8.90 0.90 -13.49
C VAL A 43 9.93 0.49 -14.55
N GLY A 44 10.57 -0.67 -14.39
CA GLY A 44 11.53 -1.17 -15.36
C GLY A 44 10.91 -1.42 -16.74
N ARG A 45 9.70 -2.00 -16.80
CA ARG A 45 8.96 -2.22 -18.05
C ARG A 45 8.50 -0.93 -18.70
N ILE A 46 8.09 0.07 -17.92
CA ILE A 46 7.75 1.41 -18.42
C ILE A 46 8.96 2.04 -19.10
N LEU A 47 10.11 2.05 -18.42
CA LEU A 47 11.36 2.62 -18.95
C LEU A 47 11.85 1.85 -20.20
N GLU A 48 11.78 0.51 -20.21
CA GLU A 48 12.08 -0.30 -21.39
C GLU A 48 11.14 0.03 -22.56
N SER A 49 9.86 0.29 -22.28
CA SER A 49 8.85 0.62 -23.31
C SER A 49 9.08 1.97 -24.01
N ILE A 50 9.85 2.88 -23.40
CA ILE A 50 10.25 4.17 -23.99
C ILE A 50 11.67 4.12 -24.58
N GLY A 51 12.22 2.91 -24.74
CA GLY A 51 13.49 2.66 -25.45
C GLY A 51 14.74 2.70 -24.58
N LEU A 52 14.62 2.79 -23.24
CA LEU A 52 15.77 2.79 -22.34
C LEU A 52 16.24 1.38 -22.04
N ARG A 53 17.56 1.20 -21.93
CA ARG A 53 18.20 -0.05 -21.50
C ARG A 53 18.20 -0.11 -19.98
N VAL A 54 17.41 -1.01 -19.41
CA VAL A 54 17.17 -1.08 -17.96
C VAL A 54 17.66 -2.40 -17.41
N GLY A 55 18.37 -2.36 -16.28
CA GLY A 55 18.70 -3.55 -15.49
C GLY A 55 18.24 -3.45 -14.04
N VAL A 56 18.13 -4.59 -13.37
CA VAL A 56 17.61 -4.67 -11.99
C VAL A 56 18.59 -5.42 -11.09
N ILE A 57 18.87 -4.86 -9.92
CA ILE A 57 19.62 -5.47 -8.83
C ILE A 57 18.70 -5.59 -7.61
N GLY A 58 18.16 -6.79 -7.38
CA GLY A 58 17.39 -7.10 -6.18
C GLY A 58 18.31 -7.47 -5.01
N GLN A 59 18.05 -6.91 -3.84
CA GLN A 59 18.70 -7.28 -2.57
C GLN A 59 20.23 -7.37 -2.64
N PRO A 60 20.94 -6.32 -3.08
CA PRO A 60 22.40 -6.33 -3.12
C PRO A 60 22.99 -6.52 -1.72
N ASP A 61 24.09 -7.28 -1.63
CA ASP A 61 24.91 -7.32 -0.41
C ASP A 61 25.44 -5.92 -0.09
N ILE A 62 25.11 -5.43 1.11
CA ILE A 62 25.47 -4.10 1.59
C ILE A 62 26.91 -4.01 2.10
N ASN A 63 27.56 -5.16 2.32
CA ASN A 63 28.91 -5.24 2.87
C ASN A 63 29.97 -5.41 1.77
N SER A 64 29.56 -5.53 0.51
CA SER A 64 30.42 -5.82 -0.64
C SER A 64 30.11 -4.87 -1.80
N ASP A 65 31.05 -4.71 -2.74
CA ASP A 65 30.84 -3.96 -3.98
C ASP A 65 30.38 -4.83 -5.16
N VAL A 66 30.46 -6.17 -5.00
CA VAL A 66 30.21 -7.14 -6.07
C VAL A 66 28.82 -6.98 -6.67
N ASP A 67 27.77 -6.90 -5.85
CA ASP A 67 26.40 -6.83 -6.35
C ASP A 67 26.07 -5.46 -6.93
N VAL A 68 26.42 -4.37 -6.26
CA VAL A 68 26.10 -3.00 -6.72
C VAL A 68 26.87 -2.64 -7.99
N LYS A 69 28.07 -3.20 -8.21
CA LYS A 69 28.84 -3.01 -9.46
C LYS A 69 28.51 -4.03 -10.54
N ARG A 70 27.66 -5.03 -10.26
CA ARG A 70 27.43 -6.18 -11.16
C ARG A 70 27.02 -5.76 -12.57
N LEU A 71 26.21 -4.72 -12.70
CA LEU A 71 25.72 -4.21 -13.98
C LEU A 71 26.50 -3.02 -14.54
N GLY A 72 27.53 -2.55 -13.83
CA GLY A 72 28.20 -1.28 -14.13
C GLY A 72 27.39 -0.05 -13.71
N GLU A 73 27.91 1.13 -14.04
CA GLU A 73 27.24 2.41 -13.81
C GLU A 73 26.25 2.71 -14.95
N PRO A 74 25.00 3.14 -14.66
CA PRO A 74 24.05 3.56 -15.68
C PRO A 74 24.40 4.94 -16.26
N LYS A 75 23.93 5.22 -17.49
CA LYS A 75 24.11 6.52 -18.13
C LYS A 75 23.24 7.65 -17.60
N LEU A 76 21.98 7.36 -17.25
CA LEU A 76 21.00 8.40 -16.96
C LEU A 76 20.77 8.54 -15.47
N PHE A 77 20.44 7.45 -14.77
CA PHE A 77 20.23 7.49 -13.32
C PHE A 77 20.22 6.10 -12.67
N TRP A 78 20.43 6.10 -11.36
CA TRP A 78 20.11 4.97 -10.48
C TRP A 78 18.70 5.12 -9.91
N GLY A 79 17.84 4.12 -10.08
CA GLY A 79 16.53 4.07 -9.41
C GLY A 79 16.61 3.24 -8.12
N VAL A 80 16.14 3.76 -6.99
CA VAL A 80 16.25 3.06 -5.69
C VAL A 80 14.89 2.95 -5.00
N SER A 81 14.53 1.73 -4.57
CA SER A 81 13.35 1.48 -3.76
C SER A 81 13.62 0.51 -2.62
N GLY A 82 12.98 0.74 -1.47
CA GLY A 82 12.98 -0.18 -0.33
C GLY A 82 12.21 -1.50 -0.55
N GLY A 83 11.58 -1.66 -1.73
CA GLY A 83 10.75 -2.80 -2.09
C GLY A 83 9.25 -2.50 -2.04
N SER A 84 8.45 -3.54 -2.18
CA SER A 84 6.98 -3.49 -2.23
C SER A 84 6.35 -3.21 -0.86
N ILE A 85 7.13 -3.39 0.21
CA ILE A 85 6.79 -3.06 1.59
C ILE A 85 7.91 -2.21 2.18
N ASP A 86 7.55 -1.26 3.03
CA ASP A 86 8.49 -0.54 3.89
C ASP A 86 9.45 -1.49 4.62
N SER A 87 10.75 -1.23 4.56
CA SER A 87 11.76 -2.12 5.11
C SER A 87 11.63 -2.31 6.62
N MET A 88 11.22 -1.27 7.36
CA MET A 88 11.05 -1.38 8.81
C MET A 88 9.81 -2.21 9.17
N VAL A 89 8.73 -2.12 8.38
CA VAL A 89 7.54 -2.98 8.51
C VAL A 89 7.85 -4.42 8.13
N SER A 90 8.69 -4.62 7.11
CA SER A 90 9.17 -5.94 6.68
C SER A 90 10.04 -6.59 7.74
N ASN A 91 10.89 -5.81 8.42
CA ASN A 91 11.87 -6.33 9.36
C ASN A 91 11.35 -6.51 10.78
N TYR A 92 10.33 -5.76 11.19
CA TYR A 92 9.83 -5.78 12.56
C TYR A 92 8.32 -5.95 12.68
N THR A 93 7.90 -6.51 13.81
CA THR A 93 6.51 -6.44 14.25
C THR A 93 6.16 -5.03 14.74
N ALA A 94 4.86 -4.78 14.92
CA ALA A 94 4.33 -3.58 15.57
C ALA A 94 4.92 -3.31 16.96
N THR A 95 5.45 -4.33 17.62
CA THR A 95 6.06 -4.29 18.95
C THR A 95 7.59 -4.37 18.90
N LYS A 96 8.17 -4.00 17.75
CA LYS A 96 9.61 -3.89 17.50
C LYS A 96 10.39 -5.20 17.64
N LYS A 97 9.72 -6.36 17.54
CA LYS A 97 10.41 -7.66 17.48
C LYS A 97 10.85 -7.93 16.05
N PHE A 98 12.09 -8.38 15.88
CA PHE A 98 12.59 -8.77 14.57
C PHE A 98 11.78 -9.95 14.00
N ARG A 99 11.47 -9.90 12.71
CA ARG A 99 10.79 -10.98 11.98
C ARG A 99 11.84 -11.91 11.40
N ASN A 100 11.71 -13.21 11.66
CA ASN A 100 12.64 -14.20 11.12
C ASN A 100 12.41 -14.53 9.64
N SER A 101 11.31 -14.02 9.06
CA SER A 101 10.91 -14.30 7.68
C SER A 101 10.59 -13.04 6.88
N ASP A 102 11.00 -13.02 5.62
CA ASP A 102 10.63 -12.01 4.61
C ASP A 102 10.05 -12.73 3.38
N ASP A 103 8.80 -12.42 3.04
CA ASP A 103 8.06 -13.08 1.95
C ASP A 103 8.64 -12.75 0.55
N TYR A 104 9.46 -11.71 0.43
CA TYR A 104 10.09 -11.27 -0.83
C TYR A 104 11.56 -11.69 -0.96
N THR A 105 12.11 -12.36 0.05
CA THR A 105 13.49 -12.87 0.03
C THR A 105 13.48 -14.35 -0.41
N PRO A 106 14.38 -14.79 -1.30
CA PRO A 106 14.50 -16.20 -1.67
C PRO A 106 14.83 -17.07 -0.45
N GLY A 107 14.11 -18.17 -0.29
CA GLY A 107 14.22 -19.03 0.89
C GLY A 107 13.51 -18.46 2.13
N GLY A 108 12.87 -17.30 2.02
CA GLY A 108 12.03 -16.70 3.05
C GLY A 108 12.75 -16.19 4.29
N LYS A 109 14.09 -16.18 4.31
CA LYS A 109 14.88 -15.73 5.48
C LYS A 109 15.00 -14.21 5.48
N ASN A 110 14.70 -13.57 6.61
CA ASN A 110 14.88 -12.13 6.72
C ASN A 110 16.35 -11.78 7.04
N ASN A 111 17.19 -11.71 6.01
CA ASN A 111 18.62 -11.41 6.16
C ASN A 111 19.20 -10.56 5.02
N LYS A 112 18.42 -10.22 3.99
CA LYS A 112 18.91 -9.48 2.81
C LYS A 112 18.40 -8.03 2.74
N ARG A 113 17.18 -7.74 3.20
CA ARG A 113 16.63 -6.38 3.21
C ARG A 113 17.09 -5.61 4.46
N PRO A 114 17.94 -4.58 4.34
CA PRO A 114 18.39 -3.83 5.48
C PRO A 114 17.31 -2.87 5.98
N ASP A 115 17.41 -2.46 7.25
CA ASP A 115 16.61 -1.39 7.81
C ASP A 115 16.84 -0.08 7.05
N ARG A 116 15.75 0.62 6.69
CA ARG A 116 15.80 1.85 5.88
C ARG A 116 16.51 1.60 4.56
N ALA A 117 16.08 0.56 3.85
CA ALA A 117 16.70 0.06 2.64
C ALA A 117 17.02 1.15 1.61
N THR A 118 16.10 2.10 1.39
CA THR A 118 16.32 3.23 0.47
C THR A 118 17.57 4.05 0.83
N LEU A 119 17.79 4.33 2.12
CA LEU A 119 18.97 5.03 2.64
C LEU A 119 20.24 4.20 2.47
N VAL A 120 20.18 2.93 2.86
CA VAL A 120 21.33 2.03 2.81
C VAL A 120 21.81 1.84 1.37
N TYR A 121 20.90 1.59 0.42
CA TYR A 121 21.25 1.41 -0.98
C TYR A 121 21.75 2.67 -1.65
N THR A 122 21.19 3.84 -1.33
CA THR A 122 21.73 5.13 -1.81
C THR A 122 23.18 5.34 -1.34
N ASN A 123 23.45 5.05 -0.06
CA ASN A 123 24.81 5.13 0.48
C ASN A 123 25.75 4.09 -0.14
N LEU A 124 25.24 2.88 -0.42
CA LEU A 124 26.01 1.82 -1.09
C LEU A 124 26.49 2.26 -2.48
N ILE A 125 25.59 2.86 -3.28
CA ILE A 125 25.95 3.43 -4.60
C ILE A 125 27.03 4.49 -4.42
N ARG A 126 26.80 5.51 -3.59
CA ARG A 126 27.76 6.62 -3.39
C ARG A 126 29.09 6.17 -2.74
N ARG A 127 29.10 5.04 -2.04
CA ARG A 127 30.32 4.44 -1.50
C ARG A 127 31.24 3.98 -2.63
N TYR A 128 30.69 3.36 -3.67
CA TYR A 128 31.45 2.68 -4.71
C TYR A 128 31.49 3.39 -6.07
N PHE A 129 30.57 4.32 -6.33
CA PHE A 129 30.54 5.18 -7.49
C PHE A 129 30.64 6.65 -7.04
N LYS A 130 31.75 7.31 -7.40
CA LYS A 130 32.03 8.71 -7.07
C LYS A 130 31.63 9.60 -8.24
N ASN A 131 31.08 10.78 -7.97
CA ASN A 131 30.58 11.71 -8.99
C ASN A 131 29.64 11.03 -10.00
N THR A 132 28.81 10.12 -9.47
CA THR A 132 27.91 9.29 -10.29
C THR A 132 26.70 10.08 -10.80
N VAL A 133 26.04 9.53 -11.81
CA VAL A 133 24.76 10.00 -12.32
C VAL A 133 23.69 10.12 -11.21
N PRO A 134 22.62 10.91 -11.41
CA PRO A 134 21.60 11.13 -10.39
C PRO A 134 21.03 9.84 -9.78
N ILE A 135 20.70 9.91 -8.48
CA ILE A 135 19.96 8.87 -7.78
C ILE A 135 18.51 9.32 -7.62
N VAL A 136 17.57 8.51 -8.10
CA VAL A 136 16.12 8.75 -8.07
C VAL A 136 15.46 7.75 -7.13
N LEU A 137 14.81 8.24 -6.07
CA LEU A 137 14.09 7.40 -5.12
C LEU A 137 12.65 7.14 -5.58
N GLY A 138 12.11 5.98 -5.23
CA GLY A 138 10.71 5.66 -5.49
C GLY A 138 10.13 4.56 -4.59
N GLY A 139 8.83 4.32 -4.76
CA GLY A 139 8.07 3.32 -4.01
C GLY A 139 7.55 3.81 -2.66
N ILE A 140 6.91 2.91 -1.92
CA ILE A 140 6.14 3.24 -0.70
C ILE A 140 7.04 3.86 0.38
N GLU A 141 8.23 3.29 0.61
CA GLU A 141 9.12 3.74 1.69
C GLU A 141 9.56 5.21 1.52
N ALA A 142 9.93 5.60 0.29
CA ALA A 142 10.33 6.97 -0.03
C ALA A 142 9.11 7.90 -0.07
N SER A 143 8.05 7.50 -0.79
CA SER A 143 6.84 8.30 -0.98
C SER A 143 6.25 8.76 0.34
N LEU A 144 6.12 7.87 1.32
CA LEU A 144 5.49 8.19 2.62
C LEU A 144 6.39 9.02 3.56
N ARG A 145 7.66 9.23 3.19
CA ARG A 145 8.66 10.02 3.93
C ARG A 145 9.09 11.28 3.18
N ARG A 146 8.30 11.70 2.19
CA ARG A 146 8.64 12.82 1.33
C ARG A 146 8.69 14.15 2.04
N LEU A 147 7.97 14.33 3.15
CA LEU A 147 8.05 15.50 4.02
C LEU A 147 8.61 15.12 5.40
N SER A 148 8.75 16.09 6.30
CA SER A 148 8.96 15.80 7.74
C SER A 148 7.91 14.81 8.24
N HIS A 149 8.36 13.74 8.88
CA HIS A 149 7.50 12.60 9.23
C HIS A 149 7.90 11.97 10.56
N TYR A 150 6.93 11.40 11.27
CA TYR A 150 7.21 10.61 12.47
C TYR A 150 7.74 9.23 12.12
N ASP A 151 8.89 8.86 12.68
CA ASP A 151 9.47 7.52 12.57
C ASP A 151 9.29 6.74 13.86
N TYR A 152 8.42 5.71 13.83
CA TYR A 152 8.07 4.91 15.01
C TYR A 152 9.26 4.18 15.64
N TRP A 153 10.20 3.73 14.81
CA TRP A 153 11.34 2.95 15.26
C TRP A 153 12.33 3.79 16.05
N SER A 154 12.73 4.96 15.53
CA SER A 154 13.60 5.89 16.27
C SER A 154 12.84 6.77 17.27
N ASN A 155 11.51 6.75 17.24
CA ASN A 155 10.63 7.57 18.08
C ASN A 155 10.93 9.08 17.98
N LYS A 156 11.17 9.57 16.76
CA LYS A 156 11.49 10.98 16.50
C LYS A 156 10.78 11.45 15.24
N LEU A 157 10.61 12.76 15.13
CA LEU A 157 10.31 13.39 13.86
C LEU A 157 11.60 13.44 13.04
N ARG A 158 11.57 12.90 11.81
CA ARG A 158 12.70 12.91 10.89
C ARG A 158 12.49 13.92 9.78
N LYS A 159 13.60 14.35 9.19
CA LYS A 159 13.64 15.18 7.99
C LYS A 159 13.04 14.41 6.80
N PRO A 160 12.63 15.10 5.72
CA PRO A 160 12.31 14.46 4.45
C PRO A 160 13.42 13.48 4.01
N ILE A 161 13.04 12.33 3.44
CA ILE A 161 13.98 11.26 3.11
C ILE A 161 15.10 11.68 2.14
N LEU A 162 14.87 12.67 1.28
CA LEU A 162 15.90 13.24 0.41
C LEU A 162 17.06 13.87 1.20
N PHE A 163 16.81 14.45 2.37
CA PHE A 163 17.85 15.02 3.22
C PHE A 163 18.69 13.94 3.90
N ASP A 164 18.06 12.82 4.29
CA ASP A 164 18.74 11.68 4.91
C ASP A 164 19.60 10.91 3.88
N THR A 165 19.05 10.66 2.69
CA THR A 165 19.68 9.87 1.61
C THR A 165 20.68 10.67 0.79
N LYS A 166 20.48 11.99 0.69
CA LYS A 166 21.16 12.86 -0.28
C LYS A 166 20.98 12.36 -1.71
N ALA A 167 19.84 11.73 -2.03
CA ALA A 167 19.47 11.46 -3.41
C ALA A 167 19.08 12.76 -4.13
N ASP A 168 19.15 12.74 -5.45
CA ASP A 168 19.00 13.93 -6.29
C ASP A 168 17.51 14.24 -6.51
N TYR A 169 16.72 13.19 -6.77
CA TYR A 169 15.28 13.29 -7.02
C TYR A 169 14.51 12.16 -6.31
N MET A 170 13.21 12.35 -6.15
CA MET A 170 12.30 11.30 -5.72
C MET A 170 10.98 11.42 -6.48
N ILE A 171 10.46 10.29 -6.96
CA ILE A 171 9.11 10.20 -7.50
C ILE A 171 8.20 9.62 -6.42
N TYR A 172 7.07 10.28 -6.15
CA TYR A 172 6.14 9.87 -5.09
C TYR A 172 4.78 9.41 -5.63
N GLY A 173 4.14 8.50 -4.89
CA GLY A 173 2.80 7.99 -5.20
C GLY A 173 2.79 7.06 -6.42
N MET A 174 1.70 7.08 -7.19
CA MET A 174 1.63 6.42 -8.50
C MET A 174 2.30 7.33 -9.53
N GLY A 175 3.57 7.06 -9.80
CA GLY A 175 4.46 7.93 -10.58
C GLY A 175 4.76 7.42 -11.98
N GLU A 176 3.87 6.63 -12.59
CA GLU A 176 4.07 6.02 -13.91
C GLU A 176 4.32 7.06 -15.01
N GLN A 177 3.55 8.16 -15.05
CA GLN A 177 3.81 9.24 -15.99
C GLN A 177 5.08 10.03 -15.61
N ALA A 178 5.29 10.29 -14.32
CA ALA A 178 6.46 11.00 -13.83
C ALA A 178 7.78 10.30 -14.19
N ILE A 179 7.82 8.96 -14.16
CA ILE A 179 9.03 8.20 -14.52
C ILE A 179 9.27 8.20 -16.04
N ILE A 180 8.21 8.24 -16.85
CA ILE A 180 8.31 8.43 -18.31
C ILE A 180 8.93 9.80 -18.61
N ASP A 181 8.35 10.85 -18.02
CA ASP A 181 8.79 12.23 -18.24
C ASP A 181 10.23 12.42 -17.77
N LEU A 182 10.59 11.87 -16.60
CA LEU A 182 11.95 11.94 -16.06
C LEU A 182 12.94 11.19 -16.95
N GLY A 183 12.59 9.98 -17.41
CA GLY A 183 13.42 9.20 -18.31
C GLY A 183 13.70 9.90 -19.63
N ASN A 184 12.66 10.49 -20.26
CA ASN A 184 12.81 11.27 -21.49
C ASN A 184 13.64 12.54 -21.24
N THR A 185 13.33 13.30 -20.19
CA THR A 185 14.03 14.55 -19.86
C THR A 185 15.52 14.33 -19.65
N LEU A 186 15.90 13.30 -18.89
CA LEU A 186 17.31 12.99 -18.64
C LEU A 186 18.02 12.46 -19.89
N ARG A 187 17.35 11.62 -20.71
CA ARG A 187 17.89 11.16 -21.99
C ARG A 187 18.24 12.33 -22.91
N ASP A 188 17.39 13.36 -22.91
CA ASP A 188 17.52 14.51 -23.78
C ASP A 188 18.38 15.63 -23.14
N GLY A 189 18.98 15.39 -21.96
CA GLY A 189 19.91 16.30 -21.27
C GLY A 189 19.24 17.46 -20.51
N GLY A 190 17.93 17.39 -20.25
CA GLY A 190 17.16 18.42 -19.55
C GLY A 190 17.13 18.30 -18.02
N ASP A 191 16.54 19.30 -17.35
CA ASP A 191 16.34 19.32 -15.89
C ASP A 191 14.94 18.79 -15.51
N PRO A 192 14.83 17.68 -14.74
CA PRO A 192 13.54 17.10 -14.37
C PRO A 192 12.82 17.84 -13.23
N LYS A 193 13.37 18.95 -12.69
CA LYS A 193 12.79 19.67 -11.54
C LYS A 193 11.38 20.22 -11.75
N ASN A 194 10.88 20.36 -12.97
CA ASN A 194 9.52 20.86 -13.22
C ASN A 194 8.49 19.73 -13.44
N ILE A 195 8.90 18.47 -13.36
CA ILE A 195 8.03 17.32 -13.63
C ILE A 195 7.07 17.09 -12.46
N ARG A 196 5.78 16.90 -12.77
CA ARG A 196 4.77 16.53 -11.77
C ARG A 196 5.09 15.19 -11.13
N GLY A 197 4.96 15.09 -9.81
CA GLY A 197 5.30 13.90 -9.02
C GLY A 197 6.76 13.82 -8.59
N VAL A 198 7.61 14.79 -8.96
CA VAL A 198 9.02 14.86 -8.55
C VAL A 198 9.18 15.73 -7.31
N CYS A 199 10.01 15.26 -6.37
CA CYS A 199 10.57 16.07 -5.29
C CYS A 199 12.08 16.23 -5.47
N TYR A 200 12.62 17.36 -5.01
CA TYR A 200 14.05 17.66 -5.01
C TYR A 200 14.43 18.61 -3.88
N ILE A 201 15.72 18.76 -3.62
CA ILE A 201 16.24 19.75 -2.66
C ILE A 201 16.69 21.00 -3.42
N SER A 202 16.23 22.16 -2.95
CA SER A 202 16.62 23.48 -3.47
C SER A 202 17.35 24.30 -2.40
N LYS A 203 18.23 25.20 -2.82
CA LYS A 203 18.82 26.22 -1.94
C LYS A 203 17.83 27.36 -1.66
N GLU A 204 17.07 27.74 -2.69
CA GLU A 204 16.07 28.80 -2.64
C GLU A 204 14.66 28.24 -2.57
N PRO A 205 13.71 28.94 -1.92
CA PRO A 205 12.32 28.56 -1.94
C PRO A 205 11.69 28.75 -3.33
N VAL A 206 10.67 27.96 -3.64
CA VAL A 206 9.75 28.22 -4.76
C VAL A 206 8.57 28.99 -4.18
N LEU A 207 8.50 30.30 -4.44
CA LEU A 207 7.55 31.19 -3.75
C LEU A 207 6.11 30.98 -4.19
N GLU A 208 5.87 30.47 -5.41
CA GLU A 208 4.52 30.19 -5.92
C GLU A 208 3.90 28.94 -5.25
N TYR A 209 4.73 28.12 -4.58
CA TYR A 209 4.30 26.90 -3.93
C TYR A 209 3.78 27.17 -2.51
N LEU A 210 2.97 26.25 -2.00
CA LEU A 210 2.46 26.34 -0.63
C LEU A 210 3.64 26.20 0.34
N GLN A 211 3.92 27.28 1.07
CA GLN A 211 4.91 27.27 2.15
C GLN A 211 4.30 26.54 3.34
N ILE A 212 4.87 25.40 3.69
CA ILE A 212 4.41 24.58 4.82
C ILE A 212 5.37 24.69 6.01
N PRO A 213 4.94 24.36 7.24
CA PRO A 213 5.78 24.46 8.42
C PRO A 213 7.16 23.80 8.21
N SER A 214 8.20 24.50 8.61
CA SER A 214 9.57 24.01 8.55
C SER A 214 9.75 22.79 9.45
N HIS A 215 10.81 22.02 9.19
CA HIS A 215 11.17 20.91 10.07
C HIS A 215 11.38 21.38 11.51
N GLU A 216 12.02 22.52 11.71
CA GLU A 216 12.31 23.11 13.03
C GLU A 216 11.02 23.55 13.77
N GLU A 217 10.07 24.16 13.07
CA GLU A 217 8.76 24.49 13.65
C GLU A 217 8.00 23.22 14.07
N CYS A 218 8.10 22.14 13.30
CA CYS A 218 7.47 20.87 13.64
C CYS A 218 8.14 20.16 14.83
N LEU A 219 9.43 20.37 15.04
CA LEU A 219 10.16 19.87 16.23
C LEU A 219 9.75 20.64 17.49
N SER A 220 9.67 21.96 17.40
CA SER A 220 9.34 22.84 18.52
C SER A 220 7.84 22.84 18.87
N ASN A 221 6.95 22.57 17.91
CA ASN A 221 5.51 22.59 18.12
C ASN A 221 4.78 21.43 17.41
N LYS A 222 4.18 20.53 18.21
CA LYS A 222 3.37 19.40 17.71
C LYS A 222 2.17 19.84 16.87
N GLU A 223 1.57 21.00 17.13
CA GLU A 223 0.48 21.51 16.29
C GLU A 223 0.96 21.94 14.91
N LYS A 224 2.18 22.46 14.78
CA LYS A 224 2.76 22.77 13.46
C LYS A 224 2.96 21.51 12.62
N TYR A 225 3.27 20.37 13.26
CA TYR A 225 3.29 19.09 12.58
C TYR A 225 1.88 18.62 12.14
N ILE A 226 0.84 18.89 12.94
CA ILE A 226 -0.56 18.64 12.54
C ILE A 226 -0.92 19.51 11.33
N ASP A 227 -0.60 20.79 11.38
CA ASP A 227 -0.88 21.74 10.30
C ASP A 227 -0.17 21.34 9.00
N LEU A 228 1.12 20.95 9.09
CA LEU A 228 1.88 20.40 7.97
C LEU A 228 1.20 19.16 7.38
N PHE A 229 0.81 18.21 8.23
CA PHE A 229 0.22 16.97 7.76
C PHE A 229 -1.15 17.19 7.12
N LYS A 230 -1.93 18.17 7.61
CA LYS A 230 -3.20 18.53 6.97
C LYS A 230 -2.99 19.05 5.55
N VAL A 231 -2.09 20.01 5.36
CA VAL A 231 -1.76 20.54 4.02
C VAL A 231 -1.26 19.41 3.12
N PHE A 232 -0.37 18.58 3.64
CA PHE A 232 0.14 17.40 2.93
C PHE A 232 -0.97 16.44 2.47
N TYR A 233 -1.89 16.08 3.37
CA TYR A 233 -2.92 15.08 3.08
C TYR A 233 -3.93 15.60 2.06
N ASP A 234 -4.35 16.85 2.20
CA ASP A 234 -5.33 17.50 1.33
C ASP A 234 -4.76 17.77 -0.09
N ASN A 235 -3.43 17.85 -0.23
CA ASN A 235 -2.69 18.17 -1.46
C ASN A 235 -2.11 16.91 -2.17
N ASN A 236 -2.96 15.89 -2.39
CA ASN A 236 -2.59 14.66 -3.11
C ASN A 236 -3.43 14.36 -4.36
N ASP A 237 -4.37 15.22 -4.72
CA ASP A 237 -5.18 15.05 -5.94
C ASP A 237 -4.57 15.85 -7.11
N PRO A 238 -4.20 15.21 -8.23
CA PRO A 238 -3.55 15.90 -9.34
C PRO A 238 -4.39 17.03 -9.95
N VAL A 239 -5.72 17.02 -9.81
CA VAL A 239 -6.61 18.00 -10.45
C VAL A 239 -6.42 19.41 -9.90
N TYR A 240 -6.20 19.55 -8.59
CA TYR A 240 -6.12 20.87 -7.93
C TYR A 240 -4.89 21.07 -7.05
N SER A 241 -4.10 20.03 -6.79
CA SER A 241 -2.96 20.14 -5.88
C SER A 241 -1.89 21.06 -6.44
N LYS A 242 -1.29 21.84 -5.54
CA LYS A 242 -0.19 22.75 -5.84
C LYS A 242 1.14 22.12 -5.41
N GLY A 243 2.25 22.75 -5.77
CA GLY A 243 3.54 22.35 -5.21
C GLY A 243 3.63 22.73 -3.73
N LEU A 244 4.46 21.99 -2.98
CA LEU A 244 4.76 22.25 -1.57
C LEU A 244 6.24 22.64 -1.41
N CYS A 245 6.50 23.59 -0.52
CA CYS A 245 7.84 24.06 -0.18
C CYS A 245 8.03 23.98 1.34
N GLN A 246 8.92 23.08 1.79
CA GLN A 246 9.25 22.91 3.21
C GLN A 246 10.68 23.33 3.49
N LYS A 247 10.88 24.32 4.37
CA LYS A 247 12.21 24.67 4.87
C LYS A 247 12.75 23.58 5.80
N VAL A 248 13.99 23.17 5.57
CA VAL A 248 14.74 22.19 6.36
C VAL A 248 16.18 22.68 6.50
N ASP A 249 16.57 23.03 7.72
CA ASP A 249 17.82 23.74 8.00
C ASP A 249 17.94 25.01 7.13
N SER A 250 18.99 25.12 6.31
CA SER A 250 19.27 26.21 5.38
C SER A 250 18.76 25.99 3.94
N ARG A 251 18.02 24.90 3.68
CA ARG A 251 17.56 24.52 2.35
C ARG A 251 16.06 24.22 2.34
N TYR A 252 15.52 23.90 1.17
CA TYR A 252 14.12 23.62 0.97
C TYR A 252 13.94 22.26 0.31
N LEU A 253 13.00 21.48 0.83
CA LEU A 253 12.40 20.42 0.06
C LEU A 253 11.32 21.05 -0.84
N ILE A 254 11.43 20.80 -2.14
CA ILE A 254 10.39 21.11 -3.11
C ILE A 254 9.69 19.82 -3.49
N GLN A 255 8.35 19.80 -3.40
CA GLN A 255 7.49 18.76 -3.93
C GLN A 255 6.62 19.39 -5.02
N ASN A 256 6.79 18.95 -6.26
CA ASN A 256 5.90 19.36 -7.35
C ASN A 256 4.50 18.78 -7.15
N PRO A 257 3.46 19.32 -7.81
CA PRO A 257 2.14 18.71 -7.81
C PRO A 257 2.17 17.21 -8.18
N PRO A 258 1.22 16.39 -7.71
CA PRO A 258 1.18 14.96 -8.02
C PRO A 258 1.16 14.69 -9.53
N SER A 259 1.73 13.54 -9.92
CA SER A 259 1.59 13.04 -11.29
C SER A 259 0.11 12.79 -11.61
N ASP A 260 -0.25 12.97 -12.88
CA ASP A 260 -1.63 12.78 -13.30
C ASP A 260 -2.01 11.29 -13.22
N TYR A 261 -3.29 11.03 -12.98
CA TYR A 261 -3.78 9.66 -12.96
C TYR A 261 -3.77 9.09 -14.37
N LEU A 262 -3.29 7.85 -14.48
CA LEU A 262 -3.41 7.08 -15.71
C LEU A 262 -4.87 6.98 -16.19
N GLU A 263 -5.07 7.12 -17.49
CA GLU A 263 -6.30 6.75 -18.18
C GLU A 263 -6.45 5.22 -18.25
N GLU A 264 -7.67 4.73 -18.50
CA GLU A 264 -7.96 3.29 -18.59
C GLU A 264 -7.07 2.57 -19.61
N LYS A 265 -6.84 3.18 -20.79
CA LYS A 265 -5.98 2.61 -21.84
C LYS A 265 -4.51 2.50 -21.40
N GLU A 266 -4.05 3.45 -20.59
CA GLU A 266 -2.68 3.45 -20.08
C GLU A 266 -2.51 2.40 -18.98
N MET A 267 -3.49 2.26 -18.10
CA MET A 267 -3.56 1.17 -17.13
C MET A 267 -3.55 -0.20 -17.82
N ASP A 268 -4.34 -0.37 -18.88
CA ASP A 268 -4.40 -1.59 -19.68
C ASP A 268 -3.05 -1.90 -20.34
N LYS A 269 -2.40 -0.88 -20.93
CA LYS A 269 -1.07 -1.01 -21.54
C LYS A 269 -0.05 -1.50 -20.52
N ILE A 270 0.01 -0.88 -19.34
CA ILE A 270 0.99 -1.21 -18.29
C ILE A 270 0.75 -2.61 -17.72
N ALA A 271 -0.50 -3.00 -17.55
CA ALA A 271 -0.85 -4.34 -17.07
C ALA A 271 -0.51 -5.43 -18.11
N SER A 272 -0.46 -5.07 -19.39
CA SER A 272 -0.20 -5.99 -20.52
C SER A 272 1.26 -6.08 -20.94
N PHE A 273 2.19 -5.43 -20.24
CA PHE A 273 3.62 -5.64 -20.48
C PHE A 273 4.00 -7.12 -20.32
N PRO A 274 5.08 -7.58 -20.99
CA PRO A 274 5.44 -9.00 -21.05
C PRO A 274 6.11 -9.51 -19.76
N TYR A 275 5.38 -9.41 -18.63
CA TYR A 275 5.83 -9.90 -17.33
C TYR A 275 5.97 -11.42 -17.33
N GLN A 276 7.10 -11.90 -16.82
CA GLN A 276 7.35 -13.34 -16.66
C GLN A 276 6.49 -13.97 -15.56
N ARG A 277 5.98 -13.16 -14.63
CA ARG A 277 5.23 -13.58 -13.43
C ARG A 277 5.96 -14.63 -12.59
N ASP A 278 7.28 -14.51 -12.53
CA ASP A 278 8.14 -15.38 -11.74
C ASP A 278 9.33 -14.59 -11.17
N VAL A 279 10.05 -15.21 -10.24
CA VAL A 279 11.32 -14.70 -9.74
C VAL A 279 12.42 -14.92 -10.78
N HIS A 280 13.30 -13.93 -10.93
CA HIS A 280 14.44 -14.02 -11.84
C HIS A 280 15.35 -15.23 -11.52
N PRO A 281 15.85 -15.99 -12.52
CA PRO A 281 16.73 -17.15 -12.30
C PRO A 281 17.93 -16.89 -11.38
N TYR A 282 18.53 -15.69 -11.47
CA TYR A 282 19.62 -15.24 -10.59
C TYR A 282 19.28 -15.38 -9.09
N HIS A 283 18.03 -15.09 -8.70
CA HIS A 283 17.57 -15.20 -7.32
C HIS A 283 16.90 -16.55 -7.02
N LYS A 284 16.27 -17.17 -8.03
CA LYS A 284 15.51 -18.42 -7.89
C LYS A 284 16.34 -19.57 -7.32
N LYS A 285 17.64 -19.59 -7.62
CA LYS A 285 18.60 -20.59 -7.11
C LYS A 285 18.76 -20.57 -5.58
N ASP A 286 18.47 -19.43 -4.94
CA ASP A 286 18.60 -19.25 -3.49
C ASP A 286 17.37 -19.74 -2.71
N GLY A 287 16.30 -20.15 -3.40
CA GLY A 287 15.10 -20.74 -2.81
C GLY A 287 13.79 -20.13 -3.32
N LYS A 288 12.67 -20.70 -2.84
CA LYS A 288 11.33 -20.21 -3.18
C LYS A 288 11.10 -18.81 -2.59
N VAL A 289 10.38 -17.97 -3.33
CA VAL A 289 9.93 -16.66 -2.85
C VAL A 289 8.45 -16.74 -2.53
N LYS A 290 8.08 -16.52 -1.27
CA LYS A 290 6.73 -16.80 -0.76
C LYS A 290 5.67 -15.87 -1.31
N CYS A 291 5.99 -14.63 -1.65
CA CYS A 291 5.00 -13.70 -2.21
C CYS A 291 4.41 -14.17 -3.56
N LEU A 292 5.12 -15.02 -4.32
CA LEU A 292 4.60 -15.61 -5.57
C LEU A 292 3.38 -16.50 -5.34
N GLU A 293 3.20 -17.06 -4.14
CA GLU A 293 2.02 -17.85 -3.79
C GLU A 293 0.72 -17.01 -3.86
N THR A 294 0.83 -15.69 -3.67
CA THR A 294 -0.33 -14.79 -3.65
C THR A 294 -0.43 -13.93 -4.89
N ILE A 295 0.67 -13.58 -5.57
CA ILE A 295 0.63 -12.59 -6.67
C ILE A 295 0.69 -13.22 -8.07
N LYS A 296 1.18 -14.46 -8.23
CA LYS A 296 1.48 -15.02 -9.56
C LYS A 296 0.26 -15.08 -10.47
N PHE A 297 -0.83 -15.65 -9.97
CA PHE A 297 -2.11 -15.79 -10.68
C PHE A 297 -3.19 -14.88 -10.09
N SER A 298 -2.81 -13.65 -9.77
CA SER A 298 -3.73 -12.60 -9.34
C SER A 298 -3.89 -11.55 -10.42
N ILE A 299 -5.05 -10.89 -10.42
CA ILE A 299 -5.43 -9.85 -11.39
C ILE A 299 -5.78 -8.57 -10.63
N MET A 300 -5.02 -7.51 -10.92
CA MET A 300 -5.31 -6.16 -10.42
C MET A 300 -6.44 -5.55 -11.25
N THR A 301 -7.54 -5.10 -10.67
CA THR A 301 -8.68 -4.52 -11.42
C THR A 301 -8.71 -3.01 -11.43
N HIS A 302 -8.21 -2.35 -10.38
CA HIS A 302 -8.26 -0.90 -10.23
C HIS A 302 -7.20 -0.36 -9.26
N HIS A 303 -7.03 0.96 -9.27
CA HIS A 303 -6.26 1.73 -8.30
C HIS A 303 -7.14 2.73 -7.55
N GLY A 304 -6.64 3.16 -6.39
CA GLY A 304 -7.29 4.14 -5.52
C GLY A 304 -8.26 3.50 -4.51
N CYS A 305 -8.58 4.24 -3.45
CA CYS A 305 -9.50 3.79 -2.40
C CYS A 305 -10.26 4.95 -1.77
N TRP A 306 -11.58 4.80 -1.61
CA TRP A 306 -12.44 5.79 -0.97
C TRP A 306 -12.45 5.75 0.55
N GLY A 307 -11.84 4.71 1.13
CA GLY A 307 -12.01 4.41 2.54
C GLY A 307 -11.46 5.48 3.47
N GLU A 308 -10.46 6.25 3.04
CA GLU A 308 -9.80 7.34 3.78
C GLU A 308 -9.56 7.01 5.27
N CYS A 309 -9.27 5.74 5.56
CA CYS A 309 -9.07 5.27 6.92
C CYS A 309 -7.80 5.93 7.47
N ASN A 310 -7.87 6.51 8.67
CA ASN A 310 -6.81 7.36 9.21
C ASN A 310 -5.48 6.63 9.40
N PHE A 311 -5.50 5.30 9.45
CA PHE A 311 -4.34 4.42 9.61
C PHE A 311 -3.81 3.84 8.27
N CYS A 312 -4.40 4.20 7.14
CA CYS A 312 -4.10 3.64 5.83
C CYS A 312 -3.47 4.68 4.90
N ALA A 313 -2.37 4.32 4.26
CA ALA A 313 -1.64 5.22 3.35
C ALA A 313 -2.10 5.13 1.89
N ILE A 314 -3.07 4.26 1.55
CA ILE A 314 -3.52 4.06 0.16
C ILE A 314 -4.03 5.37 -0.45
N ALA A 315 -4.80 6.18 0.30
CA ALA A 315 -5.31 7.46 -0.18
C ALA A 315 -4.19 8.43 -0.57
N VAL A 316 -3.06 8.39 0.14
CA VAL A 316 -1.89 9.25 -0.08
C VAL A 316 -0.99 8.70 -1.20
N HIS A 317 -0.91 7.39 -1.34
CA HIS A 317 -0.02 6.74 -2.31
C HIS A 317 -0.69 6.48 -3.66
N GLN A 318 -1.87 5.83 -3.64
CA GLN A 318 -2.63 5.51 -4.84
C GLN A 318 -3.63 6.60 -5.21
N GLY A 319 -3.89 7.56 -4.34
CA GLY A 319 -4.94 8.54 -4.53
C GLY A 319 -6.30 8.03 -4.06
N ARG A 320 -7.24 8.98 -3.98
CA ARG A 320 -8.60 8.70 -3.52
C ARG A 320 -9.53 8.34 -4.68
N THR A 321 -9.16 8.61 -5.93
CA THR A 321 -9.98 8.35 -7.13
C THR A 321 -9.81 6.92 -7.61
N ILE A 322 -10.93 6.22 -7.84
CA ILE A 322 -10.94 4.89 -8.45
C ILE A 322 -10.66 5.06 -9.94
N ARG A 323 -9.60 4.40 -10.42
CA ARG A 323 -9.33 4.21 -11.84
C ARG A 323 -9.28 2.73 -12.15
N THR A 324 -9.99 2.31 -13.18
CA THR A 324 -10.19 0.90 -13.51
C THR A 324 -9.43 0.53 -14.76
N ARG A 325 -9.03 -0.74 -14.85
CA ARG A 325 -8.74 -1.38 -16.13
C ARG A 325 -10.03 -1.78 -16.84
N SER A 326 -9.97 -1.87 -18.16
CA SER A 326 -11.11 -2.33 -18.94
C SER A 326 -11.40 -3.82 -18.67
N GLU A 327 -12.66 -4.20 -18.79
CA GLU A 327 -13.07 -5.61 -18.67
C GLU A 327 -12.36 -6.47 -19.73
N GLU A 328 -12.23 -5.97 -20.97
CA GLU A 328 -11.53 -6.68 -22.04
C GLU A 328 -10.09 -7.02 -21.65
N ASN A 329 -9.36 -6.06 -21.10
CA ASN A 329 -7.99 -6.25 -20.68
C ASN A 329 -7.84 -7.26 -19.53
N ILE A 330 -8.75 -7.20 -18.56
CA ILE A 330 -8.80 -8.15 -17.44
C ILE A 330 -9.11 -9.58 -17.93
N ILE A 331 -10.08 -9.72 -18.83
CA ILE A 331 -10.45 -11.03 -19.41
C ILE A 331 -9.31 -11.58 -20.27
N GLN A 332 -8.58 -10.72 -20.99
CA GLN A 332 -7.42 -11.13 -21.76
C GLN A 332 -6.30 -11.67 -20.86
N GLU A 333 -6.01 -11.03 -19.73
CA GLU A 333 -5.04 -11.54 -18.75
C GLU A 333 -5.46 -12.90 -18.18
N ALA A 334 -6.75 -13.08 -17.87
CA ALA A 334 -7.27 -14.38 -17.43
C ALA A 334 -7.09 -15.47 -18.50
N LYS A 335 -7.28 -15.14 -19.79
CA LYS A 335 -6.99 -16.04 -20.92
C LYS A 335 -5.50 -16.32 -21.07
N ASP A 336 -4.63 -15.38 -20.76
CA ASP A 336 -3.19 -15.59 -20.87
C ASP A 336 -2.66 -16.51 -19.77
N PHE A 337 -3.26 -16.51 -18.57
CA PHE A 337 -2.95 -17.52 -17.55
C PHE A 337 -3.22 -18.95 -18.02
N THR A 338 -4.25 -19.18 -18.84
CA THR A 338 -4.58 -20.54 -19.30
C THR A 338 -3.53 -21.12 -20.24
N LYS A 339 -2.65 -20.27 -20.79
CA LYS A 339 -1.50 -20.65 -21.62
C LYS A 339 -0.24 -20.94 -20.80
N MET A 340 -0.23 -20.61 -19.50
CA MET A 340 0.92 -20.83 -18.62
C MET A 340 0.94 -22.28 -18.10
N LYS A 341 2.10 -22.94 -18.21
CA LYS A 341 2.26 -24.38 -17.90
C LYS A 341 1.88 -24.77 -16.47
N ASP A 342 2.05 -23.86 -15.51
CA ASP A 342 1.79 -24.11 -14.09
C ASP A 342 0.44 -23.56 -13.59
N PHE A 343 -0.39 -23.01 -14.48
CA PHE A 343 -1.73 -22.57 -14.14
C PHE A 343 -2.69 -23.75 -13.97
N LYS A 344 -3.30 -23.85 -12.78
CA LYS A 344 -4.19 -24.97 -12.42
C LYS A 344 -5.68 -24.66 -12.61
N GLY A 345 -6.00 -23.56 -13.29
CA GLY A 345 -7.36 -23.04 -13.41
C GLY A 345 -7.82 -22.23 -12.20
N ILE A 346 -6.92 -21.77 -11.34
CA ILE A 346 -7.27 -21.01 -10.13
C ILE A 346 -6.63 -19.63 -10.20
N ILE A 347 -7.47 -18.60 -10.27
CA ILE A 347 -7.05 -17.20 -10.08
C ILE A 347 -7.15 -16.90 -8.58
N SER A 348 -6.01 -16.59 -7.95
CA SER A 348 -5.86 -16.45 -6.50
C SER A 348 -6.53 -15.19 -5.93
N ASP A 349 -6.55 -14.13 -6.72
CA ASP A 349 -7.24 -12.89 -6.37
C ASP A 349 -7.66 -12.11 -7.62
N VAL A 350 -8.84 -11.50 -7.55
CA VAL A 350 -9.34 -10.53 -8.52
C VAL A 350 -9.77 -9.31 -7.74
N GLY A 351 -9.00 -8.23 -7.82
CA GLY A 351 -9.29 -7.07 -7.01
C GLY A 351 -8.29 -5.93 -7.15
N GLY A 352 -8.46 -4.94 -6.30
CA GLY A 352 -7.55 -3.81 -6.14
C GLY A 352 -7.61 -3.38 -4.67
N PRO A 353 -7.20 -2.14 -4.37
CA PRO A 353 -7.38 -1.58 -3.04
C PRO A 353 -8.86 -1.56 -2.66
N THR A 354 -9.28 -2.51 -1.81
CA THR A 354 -10.69 -2.83 -1.57
C THR A 354 -11.39 -3.38 -2.83
N ALA A 355 -11.48 -4.69 -2.97
CA ALA A 355 -11.89 -5.35 -4.21
C ALA A 355 -13.27 -4.95 -4.74
N ASN A 356 -14.21 -4.58 -3.86
CA ASN A 356 -15.57 -4.23 -4.25
C ASN A 356 -15.76 -2.78 -4.71
N MET A 357 -14.68 -2.01 -4.94
CA MET A 357 -14.74 -0.64 -5.47
C MET A 357 -14.63 -0.54 -7.01
N TYR A 358 -14.44 -1.65 -7.72
CA TYR A 358 -14.32 -1.65 -9.18
C TYR A 358 -15.60 -1.16 -9.88
N GLY A 359 -15.43 -0.26 -10.84
CA GLY A 359 -16.42 0.02 -11.88
C GLY A 359 -17.32 1.23 -11.65
N TYR A 360 -17.19 1.95 -10.54
CA TYR A 360 -18.01 3.13 -10.24
C TYR A 360 -17.21 4.25 -9.57
N GLU A 361 -17.52 5.51 -9.91
CA GLU A 361 -16.89 6.69 -9.30
C GLU A 361 -17.85 7.90 -9.19
N CYS A 362 -17.54 8.83 -8.29
CA CYS A 362 -18.27 10.08 -8.11
C CYS A 362 -18.04 11.02 -9.30
N LYS A 363 -19.11 11.32 -10.06
CA LYS A 363 -19.06 12.22 -11.23
C LYS A 363 -18.51 13.63 -10.92
N LYS A 364 -18.72 14.13 -9.70
CA LYS A 364 -18.17 15.43 -9.28
C LYS A 364 -16.66 15.37 -9.15
N LYS A 365 -16.15 14.28 -8.57
CA LYS A 365 -14.73 14.07 -8.33
C LYS A 365 -13.93 13.92 -9.62
N LEU A 366 -14.48 13.20 -10.60
CA LEU A 366 -13.88 13.08 -11.93
C LEU A 366 -13.69 14.43 -12.63
N LYS A 367 -14.52 15.44 -12.31
CA LYS A 367 -14.45 16.77 -12.92
C LYS A 367 -13.68 17.80 -12.11
N LYS A 368 -13.77 17.73 -10.78
CA LYS A 368 -13.29 18.79 -9.86
C LYS A 368 -12.19 18.32 -8.91
N GLY A 369 -11.77 17.06 -8.98
CA GLY A 369 -10.93 16.41 -7.99
C GLY A 369 -11.69 16.05 -6.72
N THR A 370 -10.98 15.43 -5.78
CA THR A 370 -11.50 15.05 -4.46
C THR A 370 -11.97 16.24 -3.64
N CYS A 371 -13.00 16.03 -2.81
CA CYS A 371 -13.43 17.05 -1.87
C CYS A 371 -12.29 17.41 -0.89
N VAL A 372 -12.17 18.70 -0.61
CA VAL A 372 -11.24 19.29 0.37
C VAL A 372 -11.96 19.58 1.70
N ASP A 373 -11.25 20.13 2.68
CA ASP A 373 -11.83 20.64 3.94
C ASP A 373 -12.59 19.62 4.79
N ASN A 374 -12.01 18.42 4.94
CA ASN A 374 -12.52 17.33 5.79
C ASN A 374 -13.84 16.71 5.32
N TYR A 375 -14.32 17.01 4.11
CA TYR A 375 -15.44 16.28 3.51
C TYR A 375 -14.98 14.94 2.95
N ARG A 376 -15.12 13.89 3.76
CA ARG A 376 -14.73 12.53 3.38
C ARG A 376 -15.80 11.82 2.57
N CYS A 377 -15.34 10.92 1.72
CA CYS A 377 -16.20 10.01 0.97
C CYS A 377 -16.89 8.99 1.88
N VAL A 378 -16.12 8.45 2.83
CA VAL A 378 -16.62 7.63 3.92
C VAL A 378 -15.99 8.09 5.23
N ASP A 379 -16.81 8.24 6.26
CA ASP A 379 -16.37 8.55 7.63
C ASP A 379 -17.05 7.61 8.64
N ASP A 380 -16.86 7.90 9.93
CA ASP A 380 -17.43 7.12 11.03
C ASP A 380 -18.96 7.20 11.14
N LYS A 381 -19.56 8.23 10.55
CA LYS A 381 -20.98 8.54 10.66
C LYS A 381 -21.76 8.22 9.40
N ARG A 382 -21.14 8.34 8.23
CA ARG A 382 -21.85 8.31 6.95
C ARG A 382 -21.01 7.88 5.76
N LEU A 383 -21.72 7.32 4.79
CA LEU A 383 -21.34 7.27 3.40
C LEU A 383 -21.86 8.53 2.68
N CYS A 384 -21.03 9.18 1.87
CA CYS A 384 -21.43 10.37 1.13
C CYS A 384 -22.64 10.12 0.21
N LYS A 385 -23.66 10.97 0.20
CA LYS A 385 -24.88 10.78 -0.64
C LYS A 385 -24.65 10.95 -2.15
N ALA A 386 -23.61 11.70 -2.52
CA ALA A 386 -23.20 11.86 -3.91
C ALA A 386 -22.51 10.61 -4.46
N MET A 387 -22.06 9.74 -3.57
CA MET A 387 -21.49 8.45 -3.88
C MET A 387 -22.60 7.46 -4.23
N LYS A 388 -22.64 7.03 -5.49
CA LYS A 388 -23.57 6.02 -5.98
C LYS A 388 -22.81 4.70 -6.10
N VAL A 389 -22.79 3.95 -5.00
CA VAL A 389 -22.21 2.60 -4.98
C VAL A 389 -23.02 1.71 -5.90
N ASP A 390 -22.35 0.99 -6.79
CA ASP A 390 -22.99 0.11 -7.77
C ASP A 390 -22.07 -1.09 -8.07
N HIS A 391 -22.43 -2.27 -7.57
CA HIS A 391 -21.64 -3.48 -7.79
C HIS A 391 -21.95 -4.20 -9.11
N SER A 392 -22.82 -3.69 -9.98
CA SER A 392 -23.25 -4.39 -11.20
C SER A 392 -22.09 -4.75 -12.14
N ARG A 393 -21.21 -3.81 -12.46
CA ARG A 393 -20.01 -4.06 -13.29
C ARG A 393 -19.07 -5.09 -12.67
N ASN A 394 -18.84 -5.02 -11.37
CA ASN A 394 -17.98 -5.96 -10.64
C ASN A 394 -18.57 -7.38 -10.68
N ILE A 395 -19.88 -7.52 -10.47
CA ILE A 395 -20.59 -8.81 -10.60
C ILE A 395 -20.39 -9.41 -11.99
N GLN A 396 -20.58 -8.60 -13.04
CA GLN A 396 -20.46 -9.05 -14.42
C GLN A 396 -19.02 -9.46 -14.73
N LEU A 397 -18.03 -8.63 -14.38
CA LEU A 397 -16.61 -8.95 -14.56
C LEU A 397 -16.23 -10.28 -13.89
N LEU A 398 -16.63 -10.47 -12.63
CA LEU A 398 -16.34 -11.70 -11.90
C LEU A 398 -17.02 -12.92 -12.53
N LYS A 399 -18.21 -12.76 -13.12
CA LYS A 399 -18.88 -13.81 -13.89
C LYS A 399 -18.08 -14.14 -15.15
N ASP A 400 -17.72 -13.12 -15.94
CA ASP A 400 -17.02 -13.28 -17.22
C ASP A 400 -15.67 -13.97 -17.04
N ILE A 401 -14.92 -13.64 -15.98
CA ILE A 401 -13.65 -14.31 -15.65
C ILE A 401 -13.85 -15.81 -15.41
N ARG A 402 -14.94 -16.21 -14.74
CA ARG A 402 -15.23 -17.64 -14.49
C ARG A 402 -15.61 -18.39 -15.76
N GLU A 403 -16.13 -17.69 -16.76
CA GLU A 403 -16.56 -18.27 -18.04
C GLU A 403 -15.40 -18.42 -19.04
N VAL A 404 -14.21 -17.88 -18.73
CA VAL A 404 -13.00 -18.09 -19.53
C VAL A 404 -12.61 -19.58 -19.56
N PRO A 405 -12.50 -20.20 -20.76
CA PRO A 405 -12.10 -21.61 -20.87
C PRO A 405 -10.74 -21.88 -20.21
N GLY A 406 -10.71 -22.87 -19.31
CA GLY A 406 -9.51 -23.21 -18.52
C GLY A 406 -9.51 -22.60 -17.12
N VAL A 407 -10.33 -21.58 -16.83
CA VAL A 407 -10.55 -21.08 -15.47
C VAL A 407 -11.58 -21.96 -14.76
N LYS A 408 -11.21 -22.51 -13.60
CA LYS A 408 -12.07 -23.32 -12.73
C LYS A 408 -12.61 -22.51 -11.56
N LYS A 409 -11.80 -21.61 -11.01
CA LYS A 409 -12.13 -20.72 -9.89
C LYS A 409 -11.44 -19.38 -10.07
N ALA A 410 -12.14 -18.31 -9.68
CA ALA A 410 -11.57 -17.00 -9.48
C ALA A 410 -11.97 -16.53 -8.09
N PHE A 411 -11.01 -16.30 -7.22
CA PHE A 411 -11.27 -15.87 -5.84
C PHE A 411 -11.10 -14.37 -5.68
N VAL A 412 -11.73 -13.83 -4.65
CA VAL A 412 -11.49 -12.48 -4.15
C VAL A 412 -10.92 -12.64 -2.74
N ALA A 413 -9.59 -12.58 -2.67
CA ALA A 413 -8.80 -12.67 -1.44
C ALA A 413 -8.46 -11.28 -0.87
N SER A 414 -8.51 -10.25 -1.72
CA SER A 414 -8.45 -8.84 -1.32
C SER A 414 -9.60 -8.45 -0.39
N GLY A 415 -9.33 -7.51 0.52
CA GLY A 415 -10.33 -7.04 1.46
C GLY A 415 -11.53 -6.38 0.75
N VAL A 416 -12.72 -6.52 1.33
CA VAL A 416 -13.93 -5.81 0.87
C VAL A 416 -14.49 -4.93 1.98
N ARG A 417 -15.12 -3.83 1.58
CA ARG A 417 -15.84 -2.92 2.48
C ARG A 417 -17.29 -3.38 2.57
N TYR A 418 -17.63 -4.00 3.70
CA TYR A 418 -18.96 -4.53 3.98
C TYR A 418 -20.04 -3.43 4.02
N ASP A 419 -19.68 -2.22 4.44
CA ASP A 419 -20.55 -1.05 4.44
C ASP A 419 -20.98 -0.65 3.03
N LEU A 420 -20.11 -0.76 2.03
CA LEU A 420 -20.48 -0.51 0.64
C LEU A 420 -21.46 -1.55 0.12
N ILE A 421 -21.29 -2.82 0.50
CA ILE A 421 -22.24 -3.90 0.16
C ILE A 421 -23.62 -3.59 0.74
N THR A 422 -23.69 -3.15 2.00
CA THR A 422 -24.98 -2.78 2.63
C THR A 422 -25.58 -1.48 2.08
N ALA A 423 -24.74 -0.58 1.56
CA ALA A 423 -25.18 0.70 1.00
C ALA A 423 -25.77 0.56 -0.41
N ASP A 424 -25.27 -0.38 -1.21
CA ASP A 424 -25.83 -0.70 -2.52
C ASP A 424 -27.15 -1.48 -2.39
N LYS A 425 -28.26 -0.74 -2.36
CA LYS A 425 -29.60 -1.30 -2.22
C LYS A 425 -30.07 -2.10 -3.43
N LYS A 426 -29.42 -1.95 -4.60
CA LYS A 426 -29.85 -2.59 -5.85
C LYS A 426 -29.07 -3.86 -6.13
N HIS A 427 -27.75 -3.82 -5.98
CA HIS A 427 -26.87 -4.92 -6.37
C HIS A 427 -26.06 -5.51 -5.21
N GLY A 428 -26.02 -4.88 -4.02
CA GLY A 428 -25.21 -5.32 -2.89
C GLY A 428 -25.53 -6.74 -2.39
N TYR A 429 -26.82 -7.09 -2.25
CA TYR A 429 -27.23 -8.45 -1.88
C TYR A 429 -26.79 -9.48 -2.93
N ASN A 430 -26.95 -9.15 -4.22
CA ASN A 430 -26.55 -10.04 -5.31
C ASN A 430 -25.03 -10.18 -5.39
N TYR A 431 -24.28 -9.10 -5.17
CA TYR A 431 -22.82 -9.13 -5.07
C TYR A 431 -22.37 -10.11 -3.98
N LEU A 432 -22.91 -9.97 -2.76
CA LEU A 432 -22.59 -10.88 -1.67
C LEU A 432 -22.98 -12.34 -1.97
N LYS A 433 -24.12 -12.55 -2.63
CA LYS A 433 -24.56 -13.88 -3.09
C LYS A 433 -23.56 -14.50 -4.08
N GLN A 434 -23.07 -13.73 -5.06
CA GLN A 434 -22.03 -14.19 -5.99
C GLN A 434 -20.73 -14.52 -5.26
N MET A 435 -20.33 -13.70 -4.30
CA MET A 435 -19.12 -13.94 -3.49
C MET A 435 -19.19 -15.27 -2.75
N VAL A 436 -20.27 -15.51 -1.99
CA VAL A 436 -20.54 -16.76 -1.25
C VAL A 436 -20.55 -17.97 -2.20
N ASN A 437 -21.27 -17.84 -3.31
CA ASN A 437 -21.47 -18.96 -4.23
C ASN A 437 -20.23 -19.30 -5.06
N HIS A 438 -19.33 -18.36 -5.34
CA HIS A 438 -18.29 -18.59 -6.35
C HIS A 438 -16.88 -18.09 -5.98
N HIS A 439 -16.74 -17.02 -5.20
CA HIS A 439 -15.47 -16.28 -5.10
C HIS A 439 -14.78 -16.34 -3.73
N ILE A 440 -15.31 -17.10 -2.78
CA ILE A 440 -14.71 -17.29 -1.46
C ILE A 440 -14.10 -18.69 -1.33
N SER A 441 -12.79 -18.75 -1.05
CA SER A 441 -12.02 -19.98 -0.80
C SER A 441 -12.11 -20.42 0.68
N GLY A 442 -13.33 -20.61 1.18
CA GLY A 442 -13.61 -21.04 2.56
C GLY A 442 -13.69 -19.90 3.59
N GLN A 443 -12.89 -18.84 3.44
CA GLN A 443 -12.93 -17.67 4.34
C GLN A 443 -13.10 -16.37 3.57
N MET A 444 -13.99 -15.51 4.05
CA MET A 444 -14.14 -14.13 3.58
C MET A 444 -13.53 -13.17 4.58
N LYS A 445 -12.58 -12.36 4.12
CA LYS A 445 -11.85 -11.43 4.98
C LYS A 445 -12.55 -10.08 4.98
N VAL A 446 -12.93 -9.63 6.17
CA VAL A 446 -13.53 -8.31 6.39
C VAL A 446 -12.72 -7.53 7.42
N ALA A 447 -12.65 -6.23 7.22
CA ALA A 447 -11.87 -5.35 8.06
C ALA A 447 -12.82 -4.36 8.73
N PRO A 448 -13.31 -4.65 9.94
CA PRO A 448 -13.97 -3.67 10.80
C PRO A 448 -12.97 -2.92 11.69
N GLU A 449 -11.80 -3.52 11.96
CA GLU A 449 -10.65 -3.03 12.73
C GLU A 449 -10.93 -2.75 14.20
N HIS A 450 -12.10 -2.23 14.55
CA HIS A 450 -12.61 -2.05 15.90
C HIS A 450 -14.16 -2.06 15.90
N THR A 451 -14.79 -1.95 17.07
CA THR A 451 -16.26 -1.91 17.21
C THR A 451 -16.79 -0.84 18.15
N ASP A 452 -15.90 -0.20 18.91
CA ASP A 452 -16.18 0.95 19.76
C ASP A 452 -16.21 2.25 18.95
N ASP A 453 -17.23 3.09 19.16
CA ASP A 453 -17.49 4.28 18.35
C ASP A 453 -16.44 5.39 18.58
N GLU A 454 -15.86 5.53 19.79
CA GLU A 454 -14.80 6.50 20.08
C GLU A 454 -13.52 6.13 19.31
N VAL A 455 -13.16 4.85 19.30
CA VAL A 455 -12.00 4.37 18.54
C VAL A 455 -12.25 4.45 17.03
N LEU A 456 -13.45 4.08 16.58
CA LEU A 456 -13.83 4.10 15.17
C LEU A 456 -13.86 5.52 14.58
N TYR A 457 -14.25 6.53 15.37
CA TYR A 457 -14.08 7.95 15.03
C TYR A 457 -12.62 8.29 14.70
N HIS A 458 -11.68 7.94 15.58
CA HIS A 458 -10.25 8.17 15.35
C HIS A 458 -9.68 7.34 14.18
N MET A 459 -10.29 6.21 13.86
CA MET A 459 -9.94 5.40 12.70
C MET A 459 -10.53 5.92 11.37
N GLY A 460 -11.60 6.72 11.43
CA GLY A 460 -12.39 7.11 10.26
C GLY A 460 -13.15 5.92 9.65
N LYS A 461 -13.78 5.09 10.50
CA LYS A 461 -14.46 3.85 10.12
C LYS A 461 -15.89 3.83 10.66
N PRO A 462 -16.86 3.25 9.94
CA PRO A 462 -18.26 3.25 10.36
C PRO A 462 -18.48 2.42 11.63
N GLY A 463 -19.50 2.79 12.40
CA GLY A 463 -19.92 2.10 13.63
C GLY A 463 -20.29 0.62 13.47
N LYS A 464 -20.37 -0.10 14.60
CA LYS A 464 -20.56 -1.56 14.64
C LYS A 464 -21.86 -2.08 14.01
N GLN A 465 -22.91 -1.25 13.90
CA GLN A 465 -24.21 -1.69 13.37
C GLN A 465 -24.10 -2.20 11.93
N THR A 466 -23.30 -1.54 11.10
CA THR A 466 -23.10 -1.94 9.71
C THR A 466 -22.45 -3.33 9.60
N LEU A 467 -21.60 -3.70 10.56
CA LEU A 467 -21.01 -5.04 10.63
C LEU A 467 -22.06 -6.10 11.02
N ILE A 468 -22.94 -5.79 11.96
CA ILE A 468 -24.04 -6.67 12.38
C ILE A 468 -24.95 -6.97 11.18
N ASP A 469 -25.35 -5.92 10.46
CA ASP A 469 -26.28 -6.05 9.32
C ASP A 469 -25.64 -6.87 8.18
N PHE A 470 -24.36 -6.60 7.88
CA PHE A 470 -23.60 -7.40 6.93
C PHE A 470 -23.51 -8.87 7.36
N LYS A 471 -23.19 -9.14 8.64
CA LYS A 471 -23.07 -10.52 9.14
C LYS A 471 -24.38 -11.28 8.98
N LYS A 472 -25.52 -10.64 9.30
CA LYS A 472 -26.85 -11.25 9.11
C LYS A 472 -27.10 -11.63 7.65
N MET A 473 -26.76 -10.73 6.71
CA MET A 473 -26.86 -11.03 5.27
C MET A 473 -25.94 -12.19 4.86
N TYR A 474 -24.69 -12.19 5.32
CA TYR A 474 -23.71 -13.24 5.03
C TYR A 474 -24.16 -14.60 5.58
N ASP A 475 -24.56 -14.67 6.85
CA ASP A 475 -24.98 -15.92 7.50
C ASP A 475 -26.17 -16.55 6.78
N LYS A 476 -27.15 -15.72 6.37
CA LYS A 476 -28.30 -16.15 5.57
C LYS A 476 -27.85 -16.78 4.25
N LEU A 477 -27.03 -16.07 3.47
CA LEU A 477 -26.54 -16.54 2.17
C LEU A 477 -25.65 -17.78 2.29
N ASN A 478 -24.79 -17.84 3.31
CA ASN A 478 -23.93 -18.99 3.57
C ASN A 478 -24.78 -20.24 3.89
N LYS A 479 -25.81 -20.09 4.73
CA LYS A 479 -26.79 -21.16 5.02
C LYS A 479 -27.54 -21.60 3.76
N GLU A 480 -28.04 -20.66 2.95
CA GLU A 480 -28.72 -20.94 1.68
C GLU A 480 -27.82 -21.67 0.67
N SER A 481 -26.53 -21.35 0.65
CA SER A 481 -25.56 -21.99 -0.25
C SER A 481 -25.18 -23.42 0.15
N GLY A 482 -25.52 -23.85 1.37
CA GLY A 482 -25.10 -25.14 1.94
C GLY A 482 -23.61 -25.25 2.25
N LYS A 483 -22.82 -24.17 2.06
CA LYS A 483 -21.39 -24.16 2.33
C LYS A 483 -21.08 -23.86 3.78
N LYS A 484 -19.92 -24.33 4.24
CA LYS A 484 -19.37 -24.04 5.57
C LYS A 484 -18.24 -23.00 5.43
N GLN A 485 -18.58 -21.77 5.04
CA GLN A 485 -17.62 -20.67 4.93
C GLN A 485 -17.65 -19.79 6.19
N PHE A 486 -16.52 -19.13 6.48
CA PHE A 486 -16.36 -18.32 7.70
C PHE A 486 -15.91 -16.89 7.40
N LEU A 487 -16.26 -15.97 8.30
CA LEU A 487 -15.74 -14.61 8.28
C LEU A 487 -14.46 -14.53 9.13
N THR A 488 -13.41 -13.97 8.54
CA THR A 488 -12.18 -13.62 9.24
C THR A 488 -12.13 -12.11 9.38
N TYR A 489 -11.97 -11.62 10.61
CA TYR A 489 -11.99 -10.19 10.93
C TYR A 489 -10.58 -9.68 11.17
N TYR A 490 -10.18 -8.64 10.43
CA TYR A 490 -8.97 -7.89 10.74
C TYR A 490 -9.28 -6.90 11.87
N LEU A 491 -8.69 -7.16 13.04
CA LEU A 491 -8.86 -6.35 14.25
C LEU A 491 -7.53 -5.68 14.62
N ILE A 492 -7.60 -4.43 15.07
CA ILE A 492 -6.46 -3.63 15.49
C ILE A 492 -6.61 -3.32 16.98
N ALA A 493 -5.56 -3.60 17.75
CA ALA A 493 -5.44 -3.25 19.15
C ALA A 493 -4.53 -2.02 19.33
N ALA A 494 -4.75 -1.26 20.41
CA ALA A 494 -3.91 -0.13 20.80
C ALA A 494 -3.71 0.96 19.73
N HIS A 495 -4.75 1.22 18.93
CA HIS A 495 -4.83 2.41 18.09
C HIS A 495 -4.96 3.69 18.95
N PRO A 496 -4.54 4.89 18.50
CA PRO A 496 -4.81 6.14 19.22
C PRO A 496 -6.30 6.32 19.58
N GLY A 497 -6.56 6.65 20.85
CA GLY A 497 -7.91 6.66 21.44
C GLY A 497 -8.34 5.32 22.05
N CYS A 498 -7.63 4.22 21.78
CA CYS A 498 -7.96 2.89 22.32
C CYS A 498 -7.39 2.66 23.73
N LYS A 499 -8.27 2.49 24.72
CA LYS A 499 -7.94 2.10 26.10
C LYS A 499 -8.21 0.60 26.32
N GLU A 500 -7.72 0.06 27.43
CA GLU A 500 -7.97 -1.34 27.80
C GLU A 500 -9.48 -1.68 27.86
N LYS A 501 -10.32 -0.75 28.34
CA LYS A 501 -11.79 -0.93 28.39
C LYS A 501 -12.40 -1.24 27.01
N HIS A 502 -11.92 -0.55 25.96
CA HIS A 502 -12.40 -0.74 24.58
C HIS A 502 -12.06 -2.14 24.06
N MET A 503 -10.93 -2.71 24.49
CA MET A 503 -10.55 -4.08 24.13
C MET A 503 -11.41 -5.14 24.82
N HIS A 504 -11.84 -4.90 26.06
CA HIS A 504 -12.81 -5.77 26.74
C HIS A 504 -14.19 -5.70 26.08
N GLU A 505 -14.62 -4.52 25.65
CA GLU A 505 -15.87 -4.34 24.88
C GLU A 505 -15.79 -5.03 23.52
N LEU A 506 -14.68 -4.89 22.80
CA LEU A 506 -14.43 -5.62 21.55
C LEU A 506 -14.43 -7.13 21.78
N LYS A 507 -13.85 -7.61 22.89
CA LYS A 507 -13.91 -9.02 23.27
C LYS A 507 -15.34 -9.49 23.51
N GLN A 508 -16.14 -8.72 24.22
CA GLN A 508 -17.55 -9.03 24.45
C GLN A 508 -18.31 -9.07 23.12
N PHE A 509 -18.12 -8.08 22.25
CA PHE A 509 -18.77 -8.00 20.96
C PHE A 509 -18.42 -9.21 20.06
N THR A 510 -17.13 -9.52 19.90
CA THR A 510 -16.70 -10.66 19.08
C THR A 510 -17.28 -11.98 19.60
N THR A 511 -17.32 -12.15 20.92
CA THR A 511 -17.85 -13.36 21.57
C THR A 511 -19.37 -13.48 21.44
N HIS A 512 -20.12 -12.41 21.71
CA HIS A 512 -21.58 -12.49 21.85
C HIS A 512 -22.32 -12.11 20.57
N GLU A 513 -21.83 -11.17 19.77
CA GLU A 513 -22.47 -10.74 18.52
C GLU A 513 -21.90 -11.49 17.31
N LEU A 514 -20.57 -11.55 17.18
CA LEU A 514 -19.95 -12.27 16.06
C LEU A 514 -19.91 -13.79 16.26
N LYS A 515 -20.21 -14.26 17.48
CA LYS A 515 -20.22 -15.67 17.88
C LYS A 515 -18.89 -16.37 17.56
N MET A 516 -17.77 -15.68 17.76
CA MET A 516 -16.45 -16.24 17.51
C MET A 516 -15.38 -15.71 18.47
N ASN A 517 -14.28 -16.45 18.57
CA ASN A 517 -13.07 -15.99 19.23
C ASN A 517 -12.03 -15.61 18.17
N PRO A 518 -11.63 -14.33 18.05
CA PRO A 518 -10.57 -13.94 17.13
C PRO A 518 -9.27 -14.71 17.40
N GLU A 519 -8.71 -15.32 16.36
CA GLU A 519 -7.41 -16.01 16.45
C GLU A 519 -6.25 -15.03 16.41
N GLN A 520 -6.46 -13.88 15.77
CA GLN A 520 -5.44 -12.87 15.56
C GLN A 520 -6.02 -11.47 15.74
N ALA A 521 -5.19 -10.58 16.28
CA ALA A 521 -5.36 -9.14 16.25
C ALA A 521 -3.98 -8.49 16.10
N GLN A 522 -3.92 -7.38 15.40
CA GLN A 522 -2.67 -6.67 15.14
C GLN A 522 -2.55 -5.47 16.08
N VAL A 523 -1.40 -5.32 16.74
CA VAL A 523 -1.09 -4.06 17.43
C VAL A 523 -0.87 -2.96 16.39
N PHE A 524 -1.48 -1.80 16.61
CA PHE A 524 -1.31 -0.65 15.72
C PHE A 524 0.16 -0.27 15.55
N THR A 525 0.58 -0.11 14.29
CA THR A 525 1.92 0.35 13.91
C THR A 525 1.81 1.74 13.31
N PRO A 526 2.40 2.79 13.94
CA PRO A 526 2.40 4.14 13.40
C PRO A 526 3.32 4.22 12.17
N THR A 527 2.75 4.11 10.98
CA THR A 527 3.49 4.21 9.72
C THR A 527 3.39 5.63 9.14
N PRO A 528 4.47 6.16 8.51
CA PRO A 528 4.47 7.49 7.91
C PRO A 528 3.34 7.69 6.88
N GLY A 529 2.92 8.94 6.69
CA GLY A 529 1.87 9.27 5.71
C GLY A 529 0.43 8.97 6.17
N THR A 530 0.19 8.78 7.49
CA THR A 530 -1.14 8.48 8.04
C THR A 530 -1.52 9.41 9.19
N TYR A 531 -2.80 9.81 9.27
CA TYR A 531 -3.30 10.61 10.40
C TYR A 531 -3.13 9.89 11.73
N SER A 532 -3.26 8.56 11.76
CA SER A 532 -3.07 7.79 12.99
C SER A 532 -1.61 7.79 13.48
N ALA A 533 -0.62 7.94 12.59
CA ALA A 533 0.75 8.18 13.03
C ALA A 533 0.95 9.59 13.59
N VAL A 534 0.26 10.60 13.04
CA VAL A 534 0.21 11.96 13.62
C VAL A 534 -0.40 11.90 15.02
N MET A 535 -1.60 11.33 15.16
CA MET A 535 -2.27 11.10 16.44
C MET A 535 -1.35 10.40 17.45
N TYR A 536 -0.66 9.35 17.00
CA TYR A 536 0.27 8.63 17.85
C TYR A 536 1.39 9.54 18.34
N TYR A 537 2.06 10.30 17.47
CA TYR A 537 3.18 11.15 17.84
C TYR A 537 2.76 12.34 18.71
N THR A 538 1.71 13.04 18.31
CA THR A 538 1.28 14.29 18.96
C THR A 538 0.50 14.01 20.24
N GLU A 539 -0.15 12.86 20.33
CA GLU A 539 -1.14 12.51 21.37
C GLU A 539 -2.35 13.45 21.32
N MET A 540 -2.65 13.94 20.12
CA MET A 540 -3.74 14.87 19.85
C MET A 540 -4.55 14.36 18.66
N ASP A 541 -5.86 14.62 18.71
CA ASP A 541 -6.72 14.50 17.55
C ASP A 541 -6.37 15.61 16.55
N PRO A 542 -5.94 15.28 15.30
CA PRO A 542 -5.53 16.27 14.32
C PRO A 542 -6.66 17.16 13.81
N PHE A 543 -7.93 16.82 14.04
CA PHE A 543 -9.09 17.61 13.60
C PHE A 543 -9.57 18.58 14.66
N THR A 544 -9.54 18.17 15.94
CA THR A 544 -10.00 18.98 17.06
C THR A 544 -8.87 19.63 17.86
N LYS A 545 -7.61 19.19 17.64
CA LYS A 545 -6.42 19.53 18.42
C LYS A 545 -6.54 19.21 19.91
N LYS A 546 -7.53 18.40 20.32
CA LYS A 546 -7.68 17.96 21.72
C LYS A 546 -6.76 16.80 22.02
N LYS A 547 -6.26 16.71 23.25
CA LYS A 547 -5.45 15.57 23.71
C LYS A 547 -6.27 14.28 23.69
N ILE A 548 -5.64 13.19 23.27
CA ILE A 548 -6.22 11.85 23.24
C ILE A 548 -5.28 10.85 23.90
N PHE A 549 -5.83 9.73 24.37
CA PHE A 549 -5.03 8.66 24.94
C PHE A 549 -4.25 7.92 23.84
N VAL A 550 -2.96 7.69 24.04
CA VAL A 550 -2.14 6.84 23.17
C VAL A 550 -1.33 5.89 24.04
N GLU A 551 -1.53 4.59 23.86
CA GLU A 551 -0.69 3.60 24.55
C GLU A 551 0.69 3.56 23.88
N LYS A 552 1.74 3.87 24.64
CA LYS A 552 3.14 3.89 24.18
C LYS A 552 3.92 2.68 24.68
N ASP A 553 3.51 2.10 25.81
CA ASP A 553 4.20 0.98 26.42
C ASP A 553 3.93 -0.32 25.65
N THR A 554 5.00 -0.99 25.24
CA THR A 554 4.91 -2.18 24.39
C THR A 554 4.24 -3.35 25.10
N ARG A 555 4.44 -3.50 26.42
CA ARG A 555 3.81 -4.58 27.20
C ARG A 555 2.31 -4.35 27.32
N ARG A 556 1.88 -3.11 27.55
CA ARG A 556 0.46 -2.74 27.60
C ARG A 556 -0.22 -2.86 26.24
N LYS A 557 0.46 -2.56 25.13
CA LYS A 557 -0.05 -2.84 23.77
C LYS A 557 -0.29 -4.34 23.55
N GLU A 558 0.67 -5.19 23.91
CA GLU A 558 0.48 -6.66 23.82
C GLU A 558 -0.62 -7.14 24.77
N LYS A 559 -0.76 -6.54 25.96
CA LYS A 559 -1.88 -6.84 26.88
C LYS A 559 -3.22 -6.52 26.21
N GLN A 560 -3.37 -5.34 25.60
CA GLN A 560 -4.58 -4.96 24.85
C GLN A 560 -4.92 -5.99 23.76
N LYS A 561 -3.92 -6.39 22.96
CA LYS A 561 -4.09 -7.46 21.96
C LYS A 561 -4.47 -8.81 22.59
N SER A 562 -3.89 -9.17 23.73
CA SER A 562 -4.14 -10.46 24.39
C SER A 562 -5.59 -10.60 24.87
N ILE A 563 -6.24 -9.49 25.26
CA ILE A 563 -7.62 -9.47 25.75
C ILE A 563 -8.59 -10.01 24.69
N VAL A 564 -8.47 -9.55 23.44
CA VAL A 564 -9.42 -9.92 22.38
C VAL A 564 -9.24 -11.38 21.94
N ILE A 565 -8.02 -11.90 21.98
CA ILE A 565 -7.72 -13.29 21.57
C ILE A 565 -7.85 -14.32 22.71
N ASP A 566 -8.03 -13.91 23.97
CA ASP A 566 -8.09 -14.81 25.13
C ASP A 566 -9.24 -15.81 25.03
N LYS A 567 -8.91 -17.09 24.90
CA LYS A 567 -9.88 -18.20 24.82
C LYS A 567 -10.58 -18.49 26.16
N LYS A 568 -9.98 -18.12 27.30
CA LYS A 568 -10.51 -18.41 28.65
C LYS A 568 -11.52 -17.36 29.14
N TYR A 569 -11.79 -16.33 28.35
CA TYR A 569 -12.70 -15.24 28.73
C TYR A 569 -14.09 -15.73 29.18
N GLN A 570 -14.66 -16.73 28.49
CA GLN A 570 -15.97 -17.29 28.87
C GLN A 570 -15.94 -18.10 30.17
N GLN A 571 -14.81 -18.75 30.51
CA GLN A 571 -14.69 -19.58 31.70
C GLN A 571 -14.64 -18.72 32.98
N ARG A 572 -13.99 -17.55 32.93
CA ARG A 572 -13.80 -16.66 34.10
C ARG A 572 -15.08 -15.91 34.53
N ARG A 573 -16.04 -15.67 33.65
CA ARG A 573 -17.35 -15.09 34.06
C ARG A 573 -18.29 -16.13 34.67
N LYS A 574 -18.20 -17.41 34.26
CA LYS A 574 -18.95 -18.49 34.92
C LYS A 574 -18.48 -18.71 36.36
N SER A 575 -17.18 -18.59 36.63
CA SER A 575 -16.64 -18.68 38.00
C SER A 575 -16.99 -17.45 38.86
N ASN A 576 -16.97 -16.24 38.30
CA ASN A 576 -17.28 -15.01 39.05
C ASN A 576 -18.79 -14.73 39.19
N GLY A 577 -19.63 -15.40 38.39
CA GLY A 577 -21.09 -15.38 38.57
C GLY A 577 -21.60 -16.41 39.59
N ALA A 578 -20.80 -17.44 39.89
CA ALA A 578 -21.12 -18.44 40.91
C ALA A 578 -20.73 -18.00 42.34
N SER A 579 -19.92 -16.95 42.49
CA SER A 579 -19.49 -16.42 43.79
C SER A 579 -20.35 -15.26 44.33
N LEU A 580 -21.50 -14.99 43.71
CA LEU A 580 -22.48 -13.96 44.14
C LEU A 580 -23.85 -14.59 44.53
N GLN A 581 -23.91 -15.92 44.68
CA GLN A 581 -25.07 -16.66 45.18
C GLN A 581 -24.70 -17.66 46.29
N SER A 582 -23.73 -17.31 47.14
CA SER A 582 -23.46 -18.02 48.39
C SER A 582 -23.39 -17.05 49.54
#